data_AF-A0A520DUZ0-F1
#
_entry.id   AF-A0A520DUZ0-F1
#
_cell.length_a   1.000
_cell.length_b   1.000
_cell.length_c   1.000
_cell.angle_alpha   90.00
_cell.angle_beta   90.00
_cell.angle_gamma   90.00
#
_symmetry.space_group_name_H-M   'P 1'
#
loop_
_entity.id
_entity.type
_entity.pdbx_description
1 polymer ?
#
loop_
_entity_poly.entity_id
_entity_poly.type
_entity_poly.pdbx_seq_one_letter_code
_entity_poly.pdbx_strand_id
1 'polypeptide(L)' 'LDAIEAGACAPFSVVLGPGYNAAHRDHFHLEWTAGWRFCR' A
#
# COMPACT_ATOMS: atom_id res chain seq x y z
N LEU A 1 -3.46 2.67 -11.21
CA LEU A 1 -3.43 2.49 -9.73
C LEU A 1 -2.08 2.96 -9.18
N ASP A 2 -1.04 2.80 -10.00
CA ASP A 2 0.37 3.10 -9.74
C ASP A 2 0.60 4.51 -9.19
N ALA A 3 -0.10 5.54 -9.68
CA ALA A 3 0.03 6.91 -9.17
C ALA A 3 -0.50 7.09 -7.74
N ILE A 4 -1.57 6.37 -7.38
CA ILE A 4 -2.13 6.38 -6.01
C ILE A 4 -1.22 5.59 -5.08
N GLU A 5 -0.76 4.42 -5.52
CA GLU A 5 0.19 3.59 -4.76
C GLU A 5 1.49 4.37 -4.49
N ALA A 6 2.08 4.98 -5.52
CA ALA A 6 3.27 5.81 -5.39
C ALA A 6 3.05 7.02 -4.47
N GLY A 7 1.89 7.67 -4.56
CA GLY A 7 1.52 8.78 -3.68
C GLY A 7 1.36 8.34 -2.21
N ALA A 8 0.81 7.15 -1.98
CA ALA A 8 0.61 6.59 -0.64
C ALA A 8 1.93 6.10 0.00
N CYS A 9 2.92 5.69 -0.80
CA CYS A 9 4.21 5.22 -0.28
C CYS A 9 5.04 6.28 0.45
N ALA A 10 4.72 7.57 0.27
CA ALA A 10 5.39 8.64 0.98
C ALA A 10 4.90 8.79 2.44
N PRO A 11 3.58 8.92 2.70
CA PRO A 11 3.04 9.04 4.05
C PRO A 11 2.65 7.71 4.71
N PHE A 12 2.81 6.55 4.09
CA PHE A 12 2.51 5.27 4.75
C PHE A 12 3.72 4.36 4.77
N SER A 13 3.79 3.51 5.79
CA SER A 13 4.85 2.52 5.93
C SER A 13 4.57 1.27 5.12
N VAL A 14 3.30 0.84 5.05
CA VAL A 14 2.88 -0.28 4.21
C VAL A 14 1.72 0.17 3.32
N VAL A 15 1.87 -0.07 2.01
CA VAL A 15 0.84 0.13 1.00
C VAL A 15 0.68 -1.18 0.25
N LEU A 16 -0.53 -1.75 0.26
CA LEU A 16 -0.91 -2.89 -0.59
C LEU A 16 -2.05 -2.45 -1.51
N GLY A 17 -1.80 -2.43 -2.80
CA GLY A 17 -2.74 -1.98 -3.83
C GLY A 17 -3.69 -3.07 -4.31
N PRO A 18 -4.71 -2.67 -5.10
CA PRO A 18 -5.61 -3.61 -5.75
C PRO A 18 -4.86 -4.61 -6.62
N GLY A 19 -5.06 -5.91 -6.38
CA GLY A 19 -4.42 -7.00 -7.11
C GLY A 19 -3.18 -7.58 -6.44
N TYR A 20 -2.73 -7.04 -5.30
CA TYR A 20 -1.63 -7.63 -4.53
C TYR A 20 -1.91 -9.07 -4.11
N ASN A 21 -3.12 -9.33 -3.59
CA ASN A 21 -3.63 -10.68 -3.32
C ASN A 21 -5.17 -10.68 -3.27
N ALA A 22 -5.78 -11.83 -2.97
CA ALA A 22 -7.24 -11.98 -2.93
C ALA A 22 -7.95 -11.06 -1.93
N ALA A 23 -7.29 -10.71 -0.81
CA ALA A 23 -7.86 -9.81 0.18
C ALA A 23 -7.89 -8.37 -0.33
N HIS A 24 -6.80 -7.95 -0.99
CA HIS A 24 -6.65 -6.61 -1.54
C HIS A 24 -7.07 -6.57 -3.01
N ARG A 25 -8.20 -7.18 -3.38
CA ARG A 25 -8.61 -7.24 -4.80
C ARG A 25 -9.09 -5.88 -5.31
N ASP A 26 -9.72 -5.10 -4.44
CA ASP A 26 -10.52 -3.93 -4.80
C ASP A 26 -10.29 -2.72 -3.88
N HIS A 27 -9.36 -2.80 -2.92
CA HIS A 27 -9.06 -1.72 -1.99
C HIS A 27 -7.57 -1.64 -1.68
N PHE A 28 -7.17 -0.54 -1.06
CA PHE A 28 -5.82 -0.32 -0.54
C PHE A 28 -5.75 -0.68 0.95
N HIS A 29 -4.72 -1.41 1.36
CA HIS A 29 -4.31 -1.49 2.76
C HIS A 29 -3.24 -0.44 3.03
N LEU A 30 -3.48 0.43 4.00
CA LEU A 30 -2.60 1.52 4.39
C LEU A 30 -2.28 1.39 5.87
N GLU A 31 -1.00 1.34 6.19
CA GLU A 31 -0.56 1.15 7.57
C GLU A 31 0.63 2.06 7.89
N TRP A 32 0.65 2.55 9.13
CA TRP A 32 1.75 3.31 9.70
C TRP A 32 2.39 2.54 10.86
N THR A 33 3.61 2.06 10.62
CA THR A 33 4.43 1.27 11.53
C THR A 33 5.87 1.77 11.45
N ALA A 34 6.55 1.87 12.60
CA ALA A 34 7.92 2.35 12.66
C ALA A 34 8.92 1.24 12.28
N GLY A 35 9.96 1.59 11.51
CA GLY A 35 11.11 0.72 11.26
C GLY A 35 10.96 -0.29 10.11
N TRP A 36 9.82 -0.33 9.42
CA TRP A 36 9.60 -1.20 8.26
C TRP A 36 8.88 -0.44 7.14
N ARG A 37 9.25 -0.69 5.87
CA ARG A 37 8.56 -0.12 4.71
C ARG A 37 8.30 -1.17 3.63
N PHE A 38 7.08 -1.19 3.09
CA PHE A 38 6.67 -2.09 2.00
C PHE A 38 5.61 -1.46 1.11
N CYS A 39 5.80 -1.51 -0.21
CA CYS A 39 4.88 -0.96 -1.19
C CYS A 39 4.71 -1.91 -2.37
N ARG A 40 3.46 -2.33 -2.62
CA ARG A 40 3.08 -3.30 -3.66
C ARG A 40 1.62 -3.14 -4.05
#